data_AF-A0A965BWP5-F1
#
_entry.id   AF-A0A965BWP5-F1
#
_cell.length_a   1.000
_cell.length_b   1.000
_cell.length_c   1.000
_cell.angle_alpha   90.00
_cell.angle_beta   90.00
_cell.angle_gamma   90.00
#
_symmetry.space_group_name_H-M   'P 1'
#
loop_
_entity.id
_entity.type
_entity.pdbx_description
1 polymer ?
#
loop_
_entity_poly.entity_id
_entity_poly.type
_entity_poly.pdbx_seq_one_letter_code
_entity_poly.pdbx_strand_id
1 'polypeptide(L)'
;MTAAYQSMTVLLVSAALLFHNMPTFGQDFASPEDEFDSIFTPLPQVEGSLCARYHNWNRETVSPLSQDQLLLFRNAYAAVSLADDDWLRTLVTDSNNYLDMYAFVSNIRQLAQNDMGVKYLFQEPFDDEQEQHRRLASNLSSEPDAIVGIFWCQPMGENSAPRFTGGYAYLKGHDGDWKFQTR
;
A
#
# COMPACT_ATOMS: atom_id res chain seq x y z
N MET A 1 28.10 -58.31 34.64
CA MET A 1 27.95 -56.84 34.63
C MET A 1 26.80 -56.51 33.69
N THR A 2 25.90 -55.67 34.18
CA THR A 2 24.53 -55.40 33.72
C THR A 2 24.44 -54.43 32.54
N ALA A 3 23.27 -54.45 31.89
CA ALA A 3 22.86 -53.78 30.66
C ALA A 3 22.72 -52.24 30.74
N ALA A 4 22.61 -51.57 29.58
CA ALA A 4 21.43 -50.77 29.20
C ALA A 4 21.59 -50.08 27.82
N TYR A 5 20.53 -50.19 27.03
CA TYR A 5 20.19 -49.39 25.84
C TYR A 5 19.82 -47.95 26.21
N GLN A 6 19.95 -47.00 25.26
CA GLN A 6 19.01 -45.88 24.97
C GLN A 6 19.66 -44.95 23.92
N SER A 7 19.22 -44.94 22.66
CA SER A 7 18.06 -44.19 22.12
C SER A 7 18.05 -42.71 22.52
N MET A 8 18.67 -41.86 21.69
CA MET A 8 18.34 -40.43 21.67
C MET A 8 17.19 -40.18 20.70
N THR A 9 16.00 -40.03 21.26
CA THR A 9 14.88 -39.32 20.65
C THR A 9 14.80 -37.94 21.31
N VAL A 10 15.02 -36.86 20.56
CA VAL A 10 14.54 -35.51 20.89
C VAL A 10 14.09 -34.88 19.56
N LEU A 11 12.81 -35.07 19.23
CA LEU A 11 11.76 -34.03 19.21
C LEU A 11 11.93 -32.97 18.11
N LEU A 12 11.23 -33.24 17.01
CA LEU A 12 10.38 -32.30 16.27
C LEU A 12 9.84 -31.16 17.15
N VAL A 13 9.79 -29.94 16.59
CA VAL A 13 8.63 -29.01 16.56
C VAL A 13 9.13 -27.55 16.38
N SER A 14 8.49 -26.81 15.46
CA SER A 14 8.56 -25.34 15.27
C SER A 14 9.54 -24.78 14.22
N ALA A 15 9.37 -25.17 12.96
CA ALA A 15 9.78 -24.34 11.81
C ALA A 15 8.65 -23.39 11.31
N ALA A 16 7.62 -23.15 12.13
CA ALA A 16 6.39 -22.46 11.73
C ALA A 16 6.13 -21.11 12.46
N LEU A 17 7.12 -20.50 13.11
CA LEU A 17 6.90 -19.28 13.90
C LEU A 17 7.87 -18.11 13.62
N LEU A 18 8.63 -18.15 12.52
CA LEU A 18 9.58 -17.07 12.19
C LEU A 18 8.99 -15.84 11.46
N PHE A 19 7.66 -15.72 11.38
CA PHE A 19 7.00 -14.52 10.83
C PHE A 19 6.18 -13.71 11.86
N HIS A 20 6.28 -14.00 13.15
CA HIS A 20 5.39 -13.37 14.14
C HIS A 20 5.98 -12.20 14.94
N ASN A 21 7.24 -11.82 14.75
CA ASN A 21 7.81 -10.68 15.50
C ASN A 21 8.83 -9.93 14.64
N MET A 22 8.35 -9.13 13.69
CA MET A 22 9.08 -7.91 13.36
C MET A 22 8.75 -6.90 14.47
N PRO A 23 9.74 -6.34 15.19
CA PRO A 23 9.46 -5.26 16.12
C PRO A 23 9.03 -4.06 15.30
N THR A 24 7.72 -3.82 15.23
CA THR A 24 7.21 -2.51 14.89
C THR A 24 7.74 -1.56 15.96
N PHE A 25 8.55 -0.58 15.57
CA PHE A 25 8.66 0.66 16.33
C PHE A 25 7.29 1.36 16.22
N GLY A 26 6.28 0.78 16.85
CA GLY A 26 4.92 1.27 16.81
C GLY A 26 4.84 2.51 17.69
N GLN A 27 4.51 3.65 17.09
CA GLN A 27 3.80 4.65 17.88
C GLN A 27 2.49 3.99 18.34
N ASP A 28 2.10 4.22 19.59
CA ASP A 28 0.80 3.75 20.08
C ASP A 28 -0.30 4.56 19.40
N PHE A 29 -0.76 4.09 18.24
CA PHE A 29 -1.93 4.65 17.56
C PHE A 29 -3.22 4.17 18.24
N ALA A 30 -4.19 5.08 18.36
CA ALA A 30 -5.49 4.74 18.97
C ALA A 30 -6.35 3.84 18.06
N SER A 31 -6.10 3.87 16.75
CA SER A 31 -6.78 3.06 15.73
C SER A 31 -5.90 2.82 14.49
N PRO A 32 -6.15 1.78 13.68
CA PRO A 32 -5.49 1.60 12.38
C PRO A 32 -5.67 2.79 11.42
N GLU A 33 -6.78 3.51 11.54
CA GLU A 33 -7.08 4.71 10.76
C GLU A 33 -6.13 5.86 11.09
N ASP A 34 -5.86 6.07 12.39
CA ASP A 34 -4.89 7.06 12.85
C ASP A 34 -3.47 6.69 12.43
N GLU A 35 -3.14 5.39 12.44
CA GLU A 35 -1.88 4.89 11.90
C GLU A 35 -1.79 5.26 10.41
N PHE A 36 -2.80 4.96 9.60
CA PHE A 36 -2.81 5.28 8.17
C PHE A 36 -2.58 6.78 7.91
N ASP A 37 -3.30 7.65 8.62
CA ASP A 37 -3.19 9.10 8.46
C ASP A 37 -1.80 9.64 8.81
N SER A 38 -1.06 8.95 9.70
CA SER A 38 0.30 9.34 10.09
C SER A 38 1.37 8.98 9.05
N ILE A 39 1.09 8.02 8.16
CA ILE A 39 2.09 7.49 7.22
C ILE A 39 2.43 8.53 6.14
N PHE A 40 1.41 9.23 5.62
CA PHE A 40 1.53 9.99 4.39
C PHE A 40 1.67 11.49 4.63
N THR A 41 2.66 12.08 3.96
CA THR A 41 2.80 13.51 3.81
C THR A 41 1.78 14.03 2.79
N PRO A 42 0.99 15.08 3.11
CA PRO A 42 0.04 15.66 2.17
C PRO A 42 0.72 16.13 0.87
N LEU A 43 0.12 15.81 -0.27
CA LEU A 43 0.69 16.12 -1.59
C LEU A 43 1.13 17.59 -1.77
N PRO A 44 0.39 18.61 -1.29
CA PRO A 44 0.83 20.01 -1.42
C PRO A 44 2.19 20.31 -0.77
N GLN A 45 2.58 19.52 0.25
CA GLN A 45 3.89 19.65 0.89
C GLN A 45 5.01 18.94 0.10
N VAL A 46 4.65 18.02 -0.80
CA VAL A 46 5.57 17.25 -1.64
C VAL A 46 5.86 17.95 -2.97
N GLU A 47 4.88 18.65 -3.55
CA GLU A 47 4.95 19.29 -4.88
C GLU A 47 6.14 20.26 -5.06
N GLY A 48 6.61 20.88 -3.96
CA GLY A 48 7.78 21.76 -3.96
C GLY A 48 9.12 21.06 -3.76
N SER A 49 9.13 19.74 -3.51
CA SER A 49 10.32 18.98 -3.13
C SER A 49 11.06 18.36 -4.31
N LEU A 50 12.27 17.83 -4.04
CA LEU A 50 13.04 17.04 -5.00
C LEU A 50 12.25 15.81 -5.49
N CYS A 51 11.37 15.25 -4.64
CA CYS A 51 10.58 14.07 -4.96
C CYS A 51 9.59 14.31 -6.10
N ALA A 52 8.86 15.44 -6.06
CA ALA A 52 7.93 15.80 -7.14
C ALA A 52 8.64 16.05 -8.48
N ARG A 53 9.83 16.66 -8.44
CA ARG A 53 10.63 16.91 -9.65
C ARG A 53 11.05 15.64 -10.36
N TYR A 54 11.51 14.63 -9.62
CA TYR A 54 11.97 13.37 -10.21
C TYR A 54 10.85 12.48 -10.71
N HIS A 55 9.65 12.62 -10.14
CA HIS A 55 8.50 11.87 -10.59
C HIS A 55 7.95 12.34 -11.95
N ASN A 56 8.40 13.53 -12.40
CA ASN A 56 8.00 14.18 -13.66
C ASN A 56 6.48 14.25 -13.85
N TRP A 57 5.78 14.66 -12.80
CA TRP A 57 4.33 14.80 -12.80
C TRP A 57 3.82 15.73 -13.88
N ASN A 58 2.76 15.31 -14.56
CA ASN A 58 1.92 16.25 -15.28
C ASN A 58 1.07 17.03 -14.26
N ARG A 59 1.42 18.30 -14.06
CA ARG A 59 0.74 19.17 -13.09
C ARG A 59 -0.73 19.45 -13.42
N GLU A 60 -1.16 19.16 -14.65
CA GLU A 60 -2.55 19.34 -15.06
C GLU A 60 -3.44 18.15 -14.65
N THR A 61 -2.85 16.97 -14.43
CA THR A 61 -3.58 15.72 -14.15
C THR A 61 -3.36 15.22 -12.73
N VAL A 62 -2.19 15.47 -12.15
CA VAL A 62 -1.86 15.06 -10.78
C VAL A 62 -2.60 15.94 -9.77
N SER A 63 -3.31 15.31 -8.84
CA SER A 63 -3.93 15.98 -7.71
C SER A 63 -3.85 15.18 -6.42
N PRO A 64 -4.15 15.80 -5.26
CA PRO A 64 -4.46 15.05 -4.05
C PRO A 64 -5.64 14.12 -4.28
N LEU A 65 -5.74 13.07 -3.46
CA LEU A 65 -6.92 12.22 -3.41
C LEU A 65 -8.13 13.04 -2.97
N SER A 66 -9.31 12.73 -3.52
CA SER A 66 -10.56 13.25 -2.97
C SER A 66 -10.81 12.70 -1.56
N GLN A 67 -11.71 13.31 -0.81
CA GLN A 67 -12.05 12.85 0.53
C GLN A 67 -12.57 11.39 0.52
N ASP A 68 -13.39 11.03 -0.46
CA ASP A 68 -13.95 9.68 -0.59
C ASP A 68 -12.88 8.65 -0.96
N GLN A 69 -11.94 9.02 -1.83
CA GLN A 69 -10.79 8.17 -2.16
C GLN A 69 -9.91 7.99 -0.93
N LEU A 70 -9.62 9.05 -0.16
CA LEU A 70 -8.82 8.94 1.06
C LEU A 70 -9.51 8.03 2.09
N LEU A 71 -10.82 8.17 2.26
CA LEU A 71 -11.62 7.33 3.15
C LEU A 71 -11.60 5.86 2.71
N LEU A 72 -11.68 5.59 1.41
CA LEU A 72 -11.57 4.24 0.85
C LEU A 72 -10.22 3.59 1.23
N PHE A 73 -9.11 4.31 1.10
CA PHE A 73 -7.78 3.80 1.45
C PHE A 73 -7.63 3.55 2.95
N ARG A 74 -8.12 4.49 3.77
CA ARG A 74 -8.15 4.36 5.23
C ARG A 74 -8.95 3.13 5.66
N ASN A 75 -10.13 2.93 5.09
CA ASN A 75 -10.99 1.78 5.38
C ASN A 75 -10.33 0.46 4.96
N ALA A 76 -9.66 0.42 3.80
CA ALA A 76 -8.95 -0.80 3.38
C ALA A 76 -7.78 -1.11 4.31
N TYR A 77 -7.03 -0.09 4.73
CA TYR A 77 -5.97 -0.24 5.72
C TYR A 77 -6.52 -0.81 7.04
N ALA A 78 -7.61 -0.25 7.55
CA ALA A 78 -8.24 -0.69 8.79
C ALA A 78 -8.82 -2.12 8.67
N ALA A 79 -9.56 -2.42 7.61
CA ALA A 79 -10.14 -3.74 7.37
C ALA A 79 -9.06 -4.83 7.33
N VAL A 80 -7.96 -4.63 6.59
CA VAL A 80 -6.83 -5.58 6.58
C VAL A 80 -6.15 -5.64 7.96
N SER A 81 -6.01 -4.51 8.65
CA SER A 81 -5.38 -4.46 9.96
C SER A 81 -6.12 -5.25 11.02
N LEU A 82 -7.45 -5.27 10.93
CA LEU A 82 -8.35 -5.99 11.82
C LEU A 82 -8.69 -7.40 11.33
N ALA A 83 -8.17 -7.80 10.16
CA ALA A 83 -8.53 -9.05 9.47
C ALA A 83 -10.05 -9.20 9.25
N ASP A 84 -10.72 -8.08 8.93
CA ASP A 84 -12.16 -8.03 8.62
C ASP A 84 -12.38 -8.21 7.12
N ASP A 85 -12.47 -9.47 6.70
CA ASP A 85 -12.68 -9.84 5.30
C ASP A 85 -14.04 -9.39 4.76
N ASP A 86 -15.08 -9.41 5.58
CA ASP A 86 -16.43 -9.01 5.16
C ASP A 86 -16.46 -7.51 4.83
N TRP A 87 -15.82 -6.69 5.68
CA TRP A 87 -15.64 -5.28 5.38
C TRP A 87 -14.78 -5.07 4.14
N LEU A 88 -13.64 -5.76 4.03
CA LEU A 88 -12.72 -5.61 2.89
C LEU A 88 -13.38 -5.93 1.54
N ARG A 89 -14.26 -6.94 1.50
CA ARG A 89 -15.05 -7.29 0.31
C ARG A 89 -15.96 -6.16 -0.16
N THR A 90 -16.41 -5.28 0.72
CA THR A 90 -17.24 -4.12 0.35
C THR A 90 -16.45 -2.99 -0.31
N LEU A 91 -15.11 -3.02 -0.24
CA LEU A 91 -14.24 -1.94 -0.70
C LEU A 91 -13.68 -2.18 -2.12
N VAL A 92 -13.91 -3.37 -2.68
CA VAL A 92 -13.43 -3.77 -4.01
C VAL A 92 -14.59 -3.92 -4.99
N THR A 93 -14.28 -3.81 -6.27
CA THR A 93 -15.25 -4.01 -7.37
C THR A 93 -15.66 -5.47 -7.53
N ASP A 94 -14.73 -6.41 -7.44
CA ASP A 94 -15.01 -7.85 -7.39
C ASP A 94 -14.72 -8.40 -5.98
N SER A 95 -15.80 -8.71 -5.25
CA SER A 95 -15.72 -9.23 -3.89
C SER A 95 -15.05 -10.60 -3.78
N ASN A 96 -14.88 -11.34 -4.88
CA ASN A 96 -14.13 -12.60 -4.88
C ASN A 96 -12.62 -12.38 -4.95
N ASN A 97 -12.17 -11.25 -5.50
CA ASN A 97 -10.75 -10.94 -5.71
C ASN A 97 -10.20 -9.91 -4.71
N TYR A 98 -10.83 -9.79 -3.54
CA TYR A 98 -10.43 -8.84 -2.49
C TYR A 98 -9.05 -9.09 -1.87
N LEU A 99 -8.49 -10.30 -2.04
CA LEU A 99 -7.21 -10.69 -1.43
C LEU A 99 -6.01 -9.88 -1.93
N ASP A 100 -6.09 -9.29 -3.12
CA ASP A 100 -5.08 -8.35 -3.65
C ASP A 100 -4.86 -7.16 -2.70
N MET A 101 -5.88 -6.80 -1.92
CA MET A 101 -5.80 -5.70 -0.96
C MET A 101 -4.86 -5.99 0.21
N TYR A 102 -4.65 -7.25 0.58
CA TYR A 102 -3.68 -7.61 1.61
C TYR A 102 -2.25 -7.27 1.18
N ALA A 103 -1.91 -7.56 -0.08
CA ALA A 103 -0.59 -7.21 -0.64
C ALA A 103 -0.41 -5.69 -0.70
N PHE A 104 -1.47 -4.97 -1.10
CA PHE A 104 -1.49 -3.52 -1.10
C PHE A 104 -1.25 -2.91 0.30
N VAL A 105 -2.02 -3.31 1.31
CA VAL A 105 -1.85 -2.79 2.68
C VAL A 105 -0.51 -3.21 3.27
N SER A 106 -0.01 -4.41 2.95
CA SER A 106 1.34 -4.84 3.33
C SER A 106 2.41 -3.89 2.78
N ASN A 107 2.28 -3.46 1.52
CA ASN A 107 3.20 -2.48 0.94
C ASN A 107 3.13 -1.13 1.68
N ILE A 108 1.94 -0.65 2.03
CA ILE A 108 1.78 0.59 2.82
C ILE A 108 2.48 0.45 4.18
N ARG A 109 2.29 -0.67 4.88
CA ARG A 109 2.95 -0.94 6.17
C ARG A 109 4.47 -1.01 6.05
N GLN A 110 4.98 -1.63 4.99
CA GLN A 110 6.42 -1.64 4.71
C GLN A 110 6.95 -0.23 4.46
N LEU A 111 6.20 0.62 3.75
CA LEU A 111 6.54 2.02 3.62
C LEU A 111 6.58 2.69 4.99
N ALA A 112 5.55 2.50 5.82
CA ALA A 112 5.44 3.08 7.16
C ALA A 112 6.66 2.79 8.05
N GLN A 113 7.23 1.58 7.97
CA GLN A 113 8.42 1.18 8.74
C GLN A 113 9.71 1.92 8.36
N ASN A 114 9.73 2.64 7.23
CA ASN A 114 10.90 3.39 6.80
C ASN A 114 10.80 4.86 7.23
N ASP A 115 11.45 5.21 8.34
CA ASP A 115 11.42 6.57 8.89
C ASP A 115 12.19 7.59 8.05
N MET A 116 13.05 7.14 7.13
CA MET A 116 13.85 8.02 6.29
C MET A 116 13.17 8.27 4.95
N GLY A 117 12.57 9.44 4.75
CA GLY A 117 12.04 9.87 3.45
C GLY A 117 10.58 10.31 3.52
N VAL A 118 10.12 10.88 2.40
CA VAL A 118 8.76 11.40 2.22
C VAL A 118 7.90 10.32 1.59
N LYS A 119 6.78 9.99 2.25
CA LYS A 119 5.78 9.05 1.75
C LYS A 119 4.56 9.84 1.33
N TYR A 120 3.95 9.54 0.20
CA TYR A 120 2.81 10.31 -0.26
C TYR A 120 1.93 9.52 -1.23
N LEU A 121 0.71 10.03 -1.36
CA LEU A 121 -0.30 9.56 -2.29
C LEU A 121 -0.65 10.70 -3.25
N PHE A 122 -0.88 10.37 -4.51
CA PHE A 122 -1.48 11.27 -5.49
C PHE A 122 -2.39 10.48 -6.42
N GLN A 123 -3.33 11.16 -7.06
CA GLN A 123 -4.23 10.56 -8.03
C GLN A 123 -4.11 11.25 -9.38
N GLU A 124 -4.37 10.49 -10.43
CA GLU A 124 -4.53 10.97 -11.80
C GLU A 124 -5.76 10.30 -12.42
N PRO A 125 -6.54 11.02 -13.26
CA PRO A 125 -7.54 10.38 -14.10
C PRO A 125 -6.88 9.31 -15.00
N PHE A 126 -7.57 8.19 -15.20
CA PHE A 126 -7.13 7.24 -16.20
C PHE A 126 -7.21 7.86 -17.61
N ASP A 127 -6.25 7.52 -18.45
CA ASP A 127 -6.09 8.07 -19.78
C ASP A 127 -5.54 6.97 -20.69
N ASP A 128 -6.38 6.45 -21.56
CA ASP A 128 -6.05 5.35 -22.47
C ASP A 128 -5.14 5.80 -23.61
N GLU A 129 -4.91 7.10 -23.83
CA GLU A 129 -3.93 7.61 -24.78
C GLU A 129 -2.50 7.54 -24.21
N GLN A 130 -2.35 7.48 -22.89
CA GLN A 130 -1.06 7.33 -22.22
C GLN A 130 -0.61 5.85 -22.18
N GLU A 131 0.55 5.57 -22.77
CA GLU A 131 1.10 4.21 -22.83
C GLU A 131 1.30 3.58 -21.44
N GLN A 132 1.74 4.38 -20.47
CA GLN A 132 1.91 3.92 -19.10
C GLN A 132 0.59 3.45 -18.48
N HIS A 133 -0.49 4.23 -18.65
CA HIS A 133 -1.82 3.90 -18.14
C HIS A 133 -2.34 2.62 -18.79
N ARG A 134 -2.25 2.48 -20.12
CA ARG A 134 -2.64 1.24 -20.82
C ARG A 134 -1.88 0.02 -20.30
N ARG A 135 -0.57 0.13 -20.08
CA ARG A 135 0.25 -0.97 -19.56
C ARG A 135 -0.20 -1.36 -18.15
N LEU A 136 -0.50 -0.37 -17.29
CA LEU A 136 -0.98 -0.60 -15.93
C LEU A 136 -2.36 -1.27 -15.91
N ALA A 137 -3.27 -0.87 -16.79
CA ALA A 137 -4.63 -1.42 -16.88
C ALA A 137 -4.74 -2.77 -17.61
N SER A 138 -3.69 -3.22 -18.30
CA SER A 138 -3.72 -4.44 -19.12
C SER A 138 -4.09 -5.74 -18.39
N ASN A 139 -3.91 -5.79 -17.06
CA ASN A 139 -4.24 -6.94 -16.23
C ASN A 139 -5.47 -6.70 -15.33
N LEU A 140 -6.24 -5.64 -15.58
CA LEU A 140 -7.46 -5.34 -14.85
C LEU A 140 -8.68 -5.90 -15.57
N SER A 141 -9.69 -6.26 -14.79
CA SER A 141 -10.99 -6.75 -15.28
C SER A 141 -11.74 -5.76 -16.18
N SER A 142 -11.42 -4.47 -16.09
CA SER A 142 -11.95 -3.37 -16.93
C SER A 142 -11.03 -2.14 -16.82
N GLU A 143 -11.33 -1.06 -17.53
CA GLU A 143 -10.58 0.20 -17.35
C GLU A 143 -10.94 0.87 -16.02
N PRO A 144 -9.95 1.35 -15.25
CA PRO A 144 -10.20 2.16 -14.06
C PRO A 144 -10.59 3.59 -14.45
N ASP A 145 -11.20 4.32 -13.54
CA ASP A 145 -11.48 5.75 -13.73
C ASP A 145 -10.33 6.63 -13.20
N ALA A 146 -9.58 6.12 -12.21
CA ALA A 146 -8.45 6.82 -11.61
C ALA A 146 -7.31 5.85 -11.26
N ILE A 147 -6.08 6.35 -11.37
CA ILE A 147 -4.87 5.70 -10.89
C ILE A 147 -4.37 6.46 -9.67
N VAL A 148 -4.06 5.75 -8.60
CA VAL A 148 -3.45 6.32 -7.40
C VAL A 148 -2.02 5.83 -7.26
N GLY A 149 -1.07 6.76 -7.29
CA GLY A 149 0.33 6.51 -6.99
C GLY A 149 0.57 6.47 -5.49
N ILE A 150 1.26 5.43 -5.00
CA ILE A 150 1.70 5.28 -3.61
C ILE A 150 3.21 5.16 -3.60
N PHE A 151 3.88 6.15 -3.04
CA PHE A 151 5.33 6.26 -3.19
C PHE A 151 6.05 6.67 -1.92
N TRP A 152 7.28 6.18 -1.82
CA TRP A 152 8.31 6.65 -0.90
C TRP A 152 9.46 7.22 -1.69
N CYS A 153 9.93 8.37 -1.22
CA CYS A 153 11.05 9.11 -1.79
C CYS A 153 12.03 9.51 -0.70
N GLN A 154 13.30 9.16 -0.88
CA GLN A 154 14.37 9.64 -0.02
C GLN A 154 15.32 10.54 -0.82
N PRO A 155 15.33 11.86 -0.53
CA PRO A 155 16.33 12.77 -1.08
C PRO A 155 17.75 12.33 -0.69
N MET A 156 18.67 12.31 -1.66
CA MET A 156 20.07 11.86 -1.47
C MET A 156 21.07 13.03 -1.50
N GLY A 157 20.58 14.28 -1.37
CA GLY A 157 21.35 15.53 -1.51
C GLY A 157 20.82 16.42 -2.64
N GLU A 158 21.25 17.69 -2.68
CA GLU A 158 20.70 18.72 -3.59
C GLU A 158 20.88 18.43 -5.09
N ASN A 159 21.85 17.58 -5.47
CA ASN A 159 22.18 17.29 -6.86
C ASN A 159 22.18 15.78 -7.20
N SER A 160 21.60 14.95 -6.35
CA SER A 160 21.54 13.50 -6.53
C SER A 160 20.12 13.05 -6.83
N ALA A 161 19.96 12.01 -7.64
CA ALA A 161 18.67 11.36 -7.80
C ALA A 161 18.19 10.81 -6.44
N PRO A 162 16.94 11.08 -6.03
CA PRO A 162 16.38 10.49 -4.84
C PRO A 162 16.24 8.98 -5.06
N ARG A 163 16.29 8.22 -3.96
CA ARG A 163 15.81 6.84 -3.98
C ARG A 163 14.30 6.84 -4.01
N PHE A 164 13.75 5.94 -4.79
CA PHE A 164 12.33 5.93 -5.07
C PHE A 164 11.81 4.49 -5.11
N THR A 165 10.71 4.24 -4.44
CA THR A 165 9.98 2.96 -4.54
C THR A 165 8.49 3.23 -4.35
N GLY A 166 7.66 2.40 -4.94
CA GLY A 166 6.22 2.51 -4.80
C GLY A 166 5.48 1.67 -5.82
N GLY A 167 4.20 1.97 -5.96
CA GLY A 167 3.30 1.26 -6.86
C GLY A 167 2.02 2.04 -7.10
N TYR A 168 1.08 1.36 -7.75
CA TYR A 168 -0.19 1.95 -8.14
C TYR A 168 -1.35 1.12 -7.60
N ALA A 169 -2.38 1.82 -7.14
CA ALA A 169 -3.71 1.29 -6.95
C ALA A 169 -4.63 1.83 -8.04
N TYR A 170 -5.67 1.07 -8.35
CA TYR A 170 -6.61 1.38 -9.44
C TYR A 170 -7.98 1.56 -8.83
N LEU A 171 -8.66 2.65 -9.17
CA LEU A 171 -9.95 2.98 -8.61
C LEU A 171 -11.00 3.06 -9.70
N LYS A 172 -12.21 2.63 -9.34
CA LYS A 172 -13.37 2.68 -10.20
C LYS A 172 -14.57 3.23 -9.43
N GLY A 173 -15.32 4.12 -10.04
CA GLY A 173 -16.62 4.54 -9.59
C GLY A 173 -17.62 3.41 -9.82
N HIS A 174 -18.26 2.95 -8.75
CA HIS A 174 -19.27 1.91 -8.78
C HIS A 174 -20.44 2.30 -7.90
N ASP A 175 -21.63 2.44 -8.51
CA ASP A 175 -22.87 2.84 -7.83
C ASP A 175 -22.77 4.15 -7.02
N GLY A 176 -21.92 5.08 -7.46
CA GLY A 176 -21.70 6.37 -6.79
C GLY A 176 -20.60 6.37 -5.74
N ASP A 177 -20.03 5.21 -5.41
CA ASP A 177 -18.90 5.08 -4.48
C ASP A 177 -17.60 4.76 -5.23
N TRP A 178 -16.47 5.17 -4.64
CA TRP A 178 -15.17 4.69 -5.07
C TRP A 178 -14.91 3.27 -4.55
N LYS A 179 -14.39 2.40 -5.42
CA LYS A 179 -13.95 1.06 -5.07
C LYS A 179 -12.55 0.80 -5.63
N PHE A 180 -11.81 -0.08 -4.96
CA PHE A 180 -10.59 -0.64 -5.52
C PHE A 180 -10.91 -1.58 -6.67
N GLN A 181 -10.23 -1.38 -7.77
CA GLN A 181 -10.27 -2.30 -8.88
C GLN A 181 -9.20 -3.38 -8.70
N THR A 182 -9.67 -4.61 -8.60
CA THR A 182 -8.86 -5.81 -8.44
C THR A 182 -8.64 -6.50 -9.79
N ARG A 183 -7.62 -7.35 -9.87
CA ARG A 183 -7.26 -8.09 -11.09
C ARG A 183 -8.22 -9.25 -11.36
#